data_AF-A0A482VQM0-F1
#
_entry.id   AF-A0A482VQM0-F1
#
_cell.length_a   1.000
_cell.length_b   1.000
_cell.length_c   1.000
_cell.angle_alpha   90.00
_cell.angle_beta   90.00
_cell.angle_gamma   90.00
#
_symmetry.space_group_name_H-M   'P 1'
#
loop_
_entity.id
_entity.type
_entity.pdbx_description
1 polymer ?
#
loop_
_entity_poly.entity_id
_entity_poly.type
_entity_poly.pdbx_seq_one_letter_code
_entity_poly.pdbx_strand_id
1 'polypeptide(L)'
;SNVRCVFESVSNGLRADHGEDGKENKFILELQDLLTTVNNNLRDVENAVSNLTPPPGAFSLGNTTYLGQETTQERQALYGQLVNSYKWTDKIREYSALAGNILATNSFNKTYKTFSTTKRRKTQTSNHNVSPEVIENLITSIDRLFPDVTITANRPFLPNPVIQACLGRVLKAIIAFKGLMIEWVVVKALSESNDLWAESRYKVFRKVTENCHAAMCHFHSPMMPELAVRSFMHWFHSYNTLFSAPCKRCGNHLLGNLPPTWRDLRTLEPYHE
;
A
#
# COMPACT_ATOMS: atom_id res chain seq x y z
N SER A 1 37.69 -32.04 3.31
CA SER A 1 36.32 -32.53 3.07
C SER A 1 36.42 -33.83 2.29
N ASN A 2 35.81 -34.92 2.75
CA ASN A 2 35.93 -36.24 2.12
C ASN A 2 35.44 -36.24 0.66
N VAL A 3 34.44 -35.40 0.34
CA VAL A 3 33.97 -35.13 -1.02
C VAL A 3 35.08 -34.53 -1.89
N ARG A 4 35.87 -33.59 -1.34
CA ARG A 4 37.02 -33.01 -2.03
C ARG A 4 38.11 -34.06 -2.30
N CYS A 5 38.35 -34.98 -1.36
CA CYS A 5 39.31 -36.06 -1.55
C CYS A 5 38.89 -37.03 -2.68
N VAL A 6 37.60 -37.32 -2.84
CA VAL A 6 37.07 -38.07 -3.98
C VAL A 6 37.35 -37.33 -5.30
N PHE A 7 37.03 -36.03 -5.36
CA PHE A 7 37.27 -35.23 -6.56
C PHE A 7 38.77 -35.10 -6.89
N GLU A 8 39.64 -34.94 -5.88
CA GLU A 8 41.09 -34.91 -6.06
C GLU A 8 41.65 -36.29 -6.48
N SER A 9 41.11 -37.39 -5.96
CA SER A 9 41.50 -38.76 -6.36
C SER A 9 41.10 -39.04 -7.81
N VAL A 10 39.87 -38.67 -8.22
CA VAL A 10 39.41 -38.79 -9.61
C VAL A 10 40.19 -37.86 -10.55
N SER A 11 40.50 -36.63 -10.13
CA SER A 11 41.24 -35.68 -10.98
C SER A 11 42.70 -36.08 -11.19
N ASN A 12 43.32 -36.69 -10.18
CA ASN A 12 44.71 -37.13 -10.25
C ASN A 12 44.86 -38.51 -10.92
N GLY A 13 43.79 -39.29 -11.01
CA GLY A 13 43.76 -40.58 -11.69
C GLY A 13 44.75 -41.60 -11.12
N LEU A 14 45.20 -42.52 -11.96
CA LEU A 14 46.22 -43.52 -11.62
C LEU A 14 47.59 -42.86 -11.39
N ARG A 15 48.06 -42.88 -10.15
CA ARG A 15 49.33 -42.25 -9.75
C ARG A 15 50.45 -43.28 -9.64
N ALA A 16 51.70 -42.81 -9.75
CA ALA A 16 52.90 -43.65 -9.67
C ALA A 16 53.10 -44.34 -8.29
N ASP A 17 52.44 -43.84 -7.23
CA ASP A 17 52.45 -44.44 -5.88
C ASP A 17 51.65 -45.75 -5.79
N HIS A 18 50.83 -46.09 -6.80
CA HIS A 18 50.04 -47.32 -6.84
C HIS A 18 50.89 -48.57 -7.18
N GLY A 19 52.15 -48.40 -7.62
CA GLY A 19 53.08 -49.48 -7.99
C GLY A 19 52.91 -49.96 -9.44
N GLU A 20 53.80 -50.85 -9.92
CA GLU A 20 53.76 -51.36 -11.30
C GLU A 20 52.70 -52.46 -11.51
N ASP A 21 52.55 -53.37 -10.53
CA ASP A 21 51.61 -54.50 -10.56
C ASP A 21 50.32 -54.19 -9.77
N GLY A 22 49.15 -54.37 -10.42
CA GLY A 22 47.84 -54.24 -9.77
C GLY A 22 47.38 -52.81 -9.47
N LYS A 23 48.01 -51.80 -10.06
CA LYS A 23 47.73 -50.36 -9.88
C LYS A 23 46.28 -49.95 -10.08
N GLU A 24 45.60 -50.51 -11.08
CA GLU A 24 44.18 -50.26 -11.34
C GLU A 24 43.29 -50.75 -10.21
N ASN A 25 43.55 -51.96 -9.70
CA ASN A 25 42.78 -52.52 -8.58
C ASN A 25 42.99 -51.72 -7.29
N LYS A 26 44.21 -51.26 -7.01
CA LYS A 26 44.48 -50.41 -5.83
C LYS A 26 43.77 -49.07 -5.91
N PHE A 27 43.80 -48.43 -7.09
CA PHE A 27 43.11 -47.16 -7.31
C PHE A 27 41.58 -47.32 -7.15
N ILE A 28 41.01 -48.38 -7.72
CA ILE A 28 39.58 -48.68 -7.59
C ILE A 28 39.20 -48.94 -6.13
N LEU A 29 40.01 -49.68 -5.38
CA LEU A 29 39.77 -49.95 -3.95
C LEU A 29 39.84 -48.67 -3.10
N GLU A 30 40.81 -47.79 -3.35
CA GLU A 30 40.92 -46.51 -2.66
C GLU A 30 39.73 -45.59 -2.97
N LEU A 31 39.33 -45.50 -4.25
CA LEU A 31 38.16 -44.73 -4.65
C LEU A 31 36.87 -45.29 -4.03
N GLN A 32 36.75 -46.61 -3.95
CA GLN A 32 35.61 -47.28 -3.33
C GLN A 32 35.53 -46.99 -1.83
N ASP A 33 36.66 -46.94 -1.13
CA ASP A 33 36.73 -46.58 0.29
C ASP A 33 36.32 -45.12 0.52
N LEU A 34 36.83 -44.21 -0.31
CA LEU A 34 36.48 -42.79 -0.26
C LEU A 34 34.97 -42.56 -0.54
N LEU A 35 34.40 -43.23 -1.54
CA LEU A 35 32.97 -43.16 -1.85
C LEU A 35 32.10 -43.74 -0.73
N THR A 36 32.52 -44.86 -0.14
CA THR A 36 31.83 -45.48 1.01
C THR A 36 31.83 -44.53 2.20
N THR A 37 32.96 -43.87 2.45
CA THR A 37 33.09 -42.85 3.49
C THR A 37 32.18 -41.66 3.24
N VAL A 38 32.11 -41.13 2.01
CA VAL A 38 31.18 -40.04 1.66
C VAL A 38 29.72 -40.46 1.86
N ASN A 39 29.37 -41.68 1.46
CA ASN A 39 28.01 -42.21 1.60
C ASN A 39 27.60 -42.36 3.07
N ASN A 40 28.51 -42.81 3.93
CA ASN A 40 28.26 -42.88 5.39
C ASN A 40 28.06 -41.48 5.98
N ASN A 41 28.92 -40.52 5.62
CA ASN A 41 28.76 -39.13 6.07
C ASN A 41 27.44 -38.51 5.61
N LEU A 42 26.99 -38.79 4.38
CA LEU A 42 25.70 -38.32 3.88
C LEU A 42 24.55 -38.90 4.70
N ARG A 43 24.60 -40.21 4.96
CA ARG A 43 23.60 -40.92 5.75
C ARG A 43 23.55 -40.42 7.20
N ASP A 44 24.70 -40.09 7.79
CA ASP A 44 24.77 -39.48 9.12
C ASP A 44 24.14 -38.09 9.15
N VAL A 45 24.36 -37.27 8.11
CA VAL A 45 23.71 -35.95 7.96
C VAL A 45 22.20 -36.09 7.76
N GLU A 46 21.74 -37.01 6.91
CA GLU A 46 20.31 -37.28 6.70
C GLU A 46 19.63 -37.73 8.00
N ASN A 47 20.29 -38.59 8.78
CA ASN A 47 19.81 -39.01 10.09
C ASN A 47 19.76 -37.85 11.09
N ALA A 48 20.79 -36.99 11.11
CA ALA A 48 20.81 -35.82 11.99
C ALA A 48 19.68 -34.84 11.66
N VAL A 49 19.43 -34.59 10.37
CA VAL A 49 18.33 -33.73 9.89
C VAL A 49 16.96 -34.32 10.24
N SER A 50 16.77 -35.63 10.03
CA SER A 50 15.50 -36.31 10.33
C SER A 50 15.16 -36.31 11.83
N ASN A 51 16.17 -36.20 12.69
CA ASN A 51 16.02 -36.14 14.15
C ASN A 51 15.93 -34.71 14.71
N LEU A 52 15.92 -33.67 13.86
CA LEU A 52 15.72 -32.29 14.30
C LEU A 52 14.31 -32.12 14.87
N THR A 53 14.23 -32.03 16.19
CA THR A 53 12.98 -31.70 16.88
C THR A 53 12.82 -30.18 16.92
N PRO A 54 11.62 -29.63 16.59
CA PRO A 54 11.38 -28.21 16.75
C PRO A 54 11.56 -27.81 18.22
N PRO A 55 12.22 -26.66 18.52
CA PRO A 55 12.42 -26.24 19.90
C PRO A 55 11.08 -26.14 20.66
N PRO A 56 10.97 -26.69 21.88
CA PRO A 56 9.78 -26.52 22.69
C PRO A 56 9.64 -25.03 23.05
N GLY A 57 8.62 -24.38 22.50
CA GLY A 57 8.32 -22.97 22.71
C GLY A 57 6.83 -22.74 22.86
N ALA A 58 6.46 -21.65 23.53
CA ALA A 58 5.05 -21.28 23.76
C ALA A 58 4.28 -20.92 22.48
N PHE A 59 4.96 -20.77 21.33
CA PHE A 59 4.38 -20.30 20.07
C PHE A 59 4.64 -21.29 18.93
N SER A 60 3.60 -21.60 18.16
CA SER A 60 3.72 -22.38 16.92
C SER A 60 4.06 -21.45 15.76
N LEU A 61 5.34 -21.41 15.38
CA LEU A 61 5.84 -20.56 14.29
C LEU A 61 5.82 -21.28 12.93
N GLY A 62 5.07 -22.38 12.82
CA GLY A 62 4.96 -23.18 11.59
C GLY A 62 6.34 -23.54 11.00
N ASN A 63 6.51 -23.33 9.70
CA ASN A 63 7.75 -23.64 8.97
C ASN A 63 8.99 -22.86 9.44
N THR A 64 8.79 -21.76 10.19
CA THR A 64 9.89 -20.91 10.67
C THR A 64 10.39 -21.30 12.07
N THR A 65 9.83 -22.36 12.66
CA THR A 65 10.20 -22.86 13.99
C THR A 65 11.67 -23.30 14.08
N TYR A 66 12.27 -23.71 12.96
CA TYR A 66 13.68 -24.14 12.89
C TYR A 66 14.68 -22.97 12.80
N LEU A 67 14.23 -21.72 12.64
CA LEU A 67 15.12 -20.56 12.64
C LEU A 67 15.86 -20.37 13.98
N GLY A 68 15.30 -20.88 15.08
CA GLY A 68 15.98 -20.90 16.37
C GLY A 68 17.18 -21.88 16.44
N GLN A 69 17.30 -22.80 15.48
CA GLN A 69 18.40 -23.77 15.37
C GLN A 69 19.44 -23.37 14.31
N GLU A 70 19.22 -22.25 13.63
CA GLU A 70 20.18 -21.72 12.66
C GLU A 70 21.48 -21.32 13.34
N THR A 71 22.60 -21.58 12.67
CA THR A 71 23.95 -21.28 13.18
C THR A 71 24.51 -19.96 12.65
N THR A 72 23.85 -19.38 11.65
CA THR A 72 24.25 -18.09 11.06
C THR A 72 23.71 -16.93 11.88
N GLN A 73 24.58 -15.95 12.20
CA GLN A 73 24.25 -14.83 13.07
C GLN A 73 23.06 -13.99 12.55
N GLU A 74 22.98 -13.78 11.23
CA GLU A 74 21.87 -13.05 10.61
C GLU A 74 20.53 -13.76 10.78
N ARG A 75 20.48 -15.09 10.60
CA ARG A 75 19.23 -15.86 10.74
C ARG A 75 18.81 -16.01 12.21
N GLN A 76 19.75 -16.12 13.14
CA GLN A 76 19.45 -16.11 14.57
C GLN A 76 18.81 -14.80 15.02
N ALA A 77 19.26 -13.66 14.49
CA ALA A 77 18.67 -12.35 14.81
C ALA A 77 17.20 -12.24 14.34
N LEU A 78 16.82 -12.92 13.26
CA LEU A 78 15.45 -12.91 12.72
C LEU A 78 14.45 -13.62 13.65
N TYR A 79 14.86 -14.68 14.34
CA TYR A 79 13.96 -15.44 15.21
C TYR A 79 13.35 -14.56 16.31
N GLY A 80 14.16 -13.75 16.98
CA GLY A 80 13.69 -12.83 18.02
C GLY A 80 12.71 -11.78 17.49
N GLN A 81 12.99 -11.23 16.31
CA GLN A 81 12.09 -10.28 15.64
C GLN A 81 10.75 -10.95 15.26
N LEU A 82 10.79 -12.17 14.74
CA LEU A 82 9.60 -12.92 14.34
C LEU A 82 8.71 -13.26 15.54
N VAL A 83 9.31 -13.73 16.64
CA VAL A 83 8.57 -14.00 17.90
C VAL A 83 7.91 -12.72 18.42
N ASN A 84 8.61 -11.59 18.38
CA ASN A 84 8.04 -10.31 18.81
C ASN A 84 6.89 -9.85 17.92
N SER A 85 7.02 -10.00 16.60
CA SER A 85 5.95 -9.71 15.64
C SER A 85 4.72 -10.58 15.85
N TYR A 86 4.92 -11.87 16.13
CA TYR A 86 3.83 -12.80 16.44
C TYR A 86 3.10 -12.39 17.74
N LYS A 87 3.84 -12.14 18.82
CA LYS A 87 3.29 -11.65 20.09
C LYS A 87 2.50 -10.35 19.93
N TRP A 88 3.03 -9.41 19.16
CA TRP A 88 2.36 -8.14 18.89
C TRP A 88 1.06 -8.33 18.12
N THR A 89 1.09 -9.18 17.08
CA THR A 89 -0.09 -9.51 16.27
C THR A 89 -1.19 -10.15 17.10
N ASP A 90 -0.83 -11.09 17.98
CA ASP A 90 -1.76 -11.78 18.86
C ASP A 90 -2.41 -10.80 19.86
N LYS A 91 -1.60 -9.96 20.53
CA LYS A 91 -2.11 -8.89 21.42
C LYS A 91 -3.05 -7.93 20.70
N ILE A 92 -2.70 -7.50 19.48
CA ILE A 92 -3.58 -6.61 18.71
C ILE A 92 -4.90 -7.27 18.38
N ARG A 93 -4.88 -8.55 18.01
CA ARG A 93 -6.10 -9.30 17.72
C ARG A 93 -6.99 -9.36 18.97
N GLU A 94 -6.41 -9.66 20.13
CA GLU A 94 -7.12 -9.72 21.41
C GLU A 94 -7.71 -8.35 21.80
N TYR A 95 -6.91 -7.27 21.76
CA TYR A 95 -7.39 -5.92 22.07
C TYR A 95 -8.44 -5.44 21.07
N SER A 96 -8.29 -5.74 19.78
CA SER A 96 -9.26 -5.38 18.75
C SER A 96 -10.58 -6.11 18.94
N ALA A 97 -10.55 -7.39 19.34
CA ALA A 97 -11.74 -8.15 19.66
C ALA A 97 -12.46 -7.57 20.90
N LEU A 98 -11.72 -7.25 21.96
CA LEU A 98 -12.28 -6.59 23.14
C LEU A 98 -12.89 -5.22 22.80
N ALA A 99 -12.16 -4.39 22.07
CA ALA A 99 -12.65 -3.09 21.61
C ALA A 99 -13.90 -3.24 20.73
N GLY A 100 -13.93 -4.22 19.82
CA GLY A 100 -15.10 -4.55 19.01
C GLY A 100 -16.33 -4.88 19.87
N ASN A 101 -16.16 -5.67 20.93
CA ASN A 101 -17.24 -5.98 21.88
C ASN A 101 -17.70 -4.75 22.68
N ILE A 102 -16.78 -3.90 23.13
CA ILE A 102 -17.11 -2.66 23.84
C ILE A 102 -17.86 -1.70 22.91
N LEU A 103 -17.44 -1.57 21.66
CA LEU A 103 -18.10 -0.72 20.65
C LEU A 103 -19.46 -1.28 20.24
N ALA A 104 -19.62 -2.60 20.18
CA ALA A 104 -20.90 -3.24 19.89
C ALA A 104 -21.89 -3.03 21.05
N THR A 105 -21.44 -3.17 22.30
CA THR A 105 -22.28 -2.96 23.50
C THR A 105 -22.58 -1.49 23.75
N ASN A 106 -21.63 -0.59 23.49
CA ASN A 106 -21.80 0.86 23.53
C ASN A 106 -22.13 1.43 22.15
N SER A 107 -22.86 0.68 21.32
CA SER A 107 -23.34 1.21 20.06
C SER A 107 -24.25 2.39 20.40
N PHE A 108 -23.78 3.59 20.06
CA PHE A 108 -24.53 4.83 20.28
C PHE A 108 -25.82 4.71 19.47
N ASN A 109 -26.91 4.34 20.13
CA ASN A 109 -28.25 4.56 19.64
C ASN A 109 -28.41 6.08 19.56
N LYS A 110 -27.98 6.64 18.42
CA LYS A 110 -27.93 8.08 18.15
C LYS A 110 -29.23 8.74 18.57
N THR A 111 -29.14 9.71 19.47
CA THR A 111 -30.20 10.65 19.88
C THR A 111 -30.69 11.54 18.72
N TYR A 112 -30.19 11.37 17.50
CA TYR A 112 -30.61 12.11 16.30
C TYR A 112 -31.82 11.48 15.57
N LYS A 113 -32.75 10.84 16.28
CA LYS A 113 -34.01 10.36 15.66
C LYS A 113 -35.03 11.47 15.38
N THR A 114 -34.72 12.73 15.67
CA THR A 114 -35.65 13.85 15.56
C THR A 114 -35.13 14.97 14.66
N PHE A 115 -34.75 14.64 13.43
CA PHE A 115 -34.90 15.57 12.30
C PHE A 115 -35.47 14.81 11.09
N SER A 116 -36.81 14.82 11.05
CA SER A 116 -37.71 14.75 9.88
C SER A 116 -37.18 14.13 8.58
N THR A 117 -37.73 12.97 8.20
CA THR A 117 -38.70 12.86 7.08
C THR A 117 -39.42 11.52 7.18
N THR A 118 -40.74 11.59 7.25
CA THR A 118 -41.67 10.49 7.00
C THR A 118 -41.31 9.76 5.70
N LYS A 119 -41.26 8.42 5.78
CA LYS A 119 -40.94 7.40 4.74
C LYS A 119 -39.45 6.99 4.61
N ARG A 120 -39.14 5.84 5.25
CA ARG A 120 -38.18 4.79 4.83
C ARG A 120 -36.89 5.26 4.13
N ARG A 121 -36.10 6.17 4.70
CA ARG A 121 -34.69 6.28 4.30
C ARG A 121 -33.89 5.28 5.14
N LYS A 122 -33.48 4.16 4.52
CA LYS A 122 -32.51 3.21 5.11
C LYS A 122 -31.36 4.02 5.69
N THR A 123 -30.97 3.73 6.93
CA THR A 123 -29.74 4.22 7.55
C THR A 123 -28.62 4.01 6.55
N GLN A 124 -28.04 5.09 6.01
CA GLN A 124 -26.96 4.96 5.04
C GLN A 124 -25.80 4.25 5.72
N THR A 125 -25.34 3.17 5.10
CA THR A 125 -24.11 2.46 5.45
C THR A 125 -22.93 3.43 5.35
N SER A 126 -21.95 3.27 6.23
CA SER A 126 -20.69 4.01 6.31
C SER A 126 -20.18 4.54 4.95
N ASN A 127 -19.78 5.83 4.89
CA ASN A 127 -19.19 6.45 3.69
C ASN A 127 -17.95 5.70 3.15
N HIS A 128 -17.30 4.94 4.02
CA HIS A 128 -16.07 4.21 3.71
C HIS A 128 -16.31 2.80 3.16
N ASN A 129 -17.50 2.25 3.38
CA ASN A 129 -17.82 0.87 2.99
C ASN A 129 -19.06 0.87 2.10
N VAL A 130 -18.83 1.25 0.84
CA VAL A 130 -19.86 1.42 -0.19
C VAL A 130 -19.57 0.45 -1.33
N SER A 131 -20.63 -0.12 -1.92
CA SER A 131 -20.49 -1.02 -3.07
C SER A 131 -19.77 -0.33 -4.23
N PRO A 132 -18.86 -1.02 -4.94
CA PRO A 132 -18.17 -0.46 -6.11
C PRO A 132 -19.09 0.10 -7.19
N GLU A 133 -20.29 -0.45 -7.35
CA GLU A 133 -21.28 0.02 -8.35
C GLU A 133 -21.78 1.45 -8.06
N VAL A 134 -21.98 1.79 -6.78
CA VAL A 134 -22.42 3.14 -6.38
C VAL A 134 -21.32 4.15 -6.69
N ILE A 135 -20.06 3.76 -6.47
CA ILE A 135 -18.91 4.59 -6.76
C ILE A 135 -18.80 4.84 -8.28
N GLU A 136 -18.95 3.80 -9.11
CA GLU A 136 -18.93 3.94 -10.58
C GLU A 136 -20.08 4.81 -11.11
N ASN A 137 -21.28 4.65 -10.55
CA ASN A 137 -22.41 5.51 -10.89
C ASN A 137 -22.15 6.98 -10.54
N LEU A 138 -21.48 7.25 -9.43
CA LEU A 138 -21.06 8.59 -9.05
C LEU A 138 -20.01 9.15 -10.01
N ILE A 139 -18.96 8.38 -10.32
CA ILE A 139 -17.90 8.79 -11.26
C ILE A 139 -18.50 9.13 -12.63
N THR A 140 -19.34 8.24 -13.17
CA THR A 140 -20.03 8.44 -14.44
C THR A 140 -20.96 9.68 -14.38
N SER A 141 -21.62 9.91 -13.25
CA SER A 141 -22.45 11.10 -13.07
C SER A 141 -21.64 12.39 -13.06
N ILE A 142 -20.46 12.38 -12.45
CA ILE A 142 -19.55 13.54 -12.40
C ILE A 142 -18.99 13.82 -13.80
N ASP A 143 -18.54 12.79 -14.52
CA ASP A 143 -18.03 12.92 -15.88
C ASP A 143 -19.05 13.58 -16.83
N ARG A 144 -20.33 13.21 -16.70
CA ARG A 144 -21.44 13.84 -17.46
C ARG A 144 -21.72 15.29 -17.06
N LEU A 145 -21.49 15.67 -15.80
CA LEU A 145 -21.75 17.02 -15.31
C LEU A 145 -20.69 18.02 -15.77
N PHE A 146 -19.47 17.55 -16.03
CA PHE A 146 -18.33 18.39 -16.36
C PHE A 146 -17.64 17.91 -17.64
N PRO A 147 -18.25 18.13 -18.81
CA PRO A 147 -17.70 17.64 -20.10
C PRO A 147 -16.32 18.23 -20.45
N ASP A 148 -15.97 19.38 -19.88
CA ASP A 148 -14.65 20.02 -20.07
C ASP A 148 -13.54 19.39 -19.19
N VAL A 149 -13.89 18.42 -18.33
CA VAL A 149 -13.00 17.76 -17.38
C VAL A 149 -12.82 16.32 -17.80
N THR A 150 -11.62 15.93 -18.22
CA THR A 150 -11.37 14.53 -18.56
C THR A 150 -11.07 13.75 -17.29
N ILE A 151 -11.95 12.82 -16.94
CA ILE A 151 -11.84 12.00 -15.74
C ILE A 151 -11.32 10.61 -16.11
N THR A 152 -10.18 10.21 -15.54
CA THR A 152 -9.63 8.86 -15.68
C THR A 152 -9.55 8.20 -14.32
N ALA A 153 -10.30 7.12 -14.11
CA ALA A 153 -10.26 6.35 -12.87
C ALA A 153 -9.24 5.20 -12.97
N ASN A 154 -8.37 5.09 -11.97
CA ASN A 154 -7.45 3.98 -11.79
C ASN A 154 -7.74 3.27 -10.46
N ARG A 155 -7.59 1.95 -10.43
CA ARG A 155 -7.87 1.11 -9.25
C ARG A 155 -6.64 0.26 -8.89
N PRO A 156 -5.57 0.88 -8.37
CA PRO A 156 -4.37 0.15 -7.98
C PRO A 156 -4.63 -0.80 -6.79
N PHE A 157 -5.61 -0.50 -5.94
CA PHE A 157 -6.02 -1.33 -4.81
C PHE A 157 -7.56 -1.39 -4.73
N LEU A 158 -8.17 -2.55 -4.96
CA LEU A 158 -9.60 -2.72 -4.68
C LEU A 158 -9.84 -2.55 -3.17
N PRO A 159 -10.88 -1.81 -2.71
CA PRO A 159 -12.01 -1.21 -3.45
C PRO A 159 -11.93 0.31 -3.71
N ASN A 160 -10.81 0.96 -3.42
CA ASN A 160 -10.71 2.43 -3.36
C ASN A 160 -10.19 3.02 -4.68
N PRO A 161 -11.00 3.77 -5.45
CA PRO A 161 -10.54 4.35 -6.70
C PRO A 161 -9.66 5.58 -6.47
N VAL A 162 -8.69 5.74 -7.36
CA VAL A 162 -7.95 6.99 -7.55
C VAL A 162 -8.40 7.59 -8.85
N ILE A 163 -8.98 8.79 -8.78
CA ILE A 163 -9.48 9.52 -9.94
C ILE A 163 -8.47 10.59 -10.31
N GLN A 164 -8.06 10.62 -11.56
CA GLN A 164 -7.36 11.76 -12.14
C GLN A 164 -8.35 12.61 -12.92
N ALA A 165 -8.57 13.85 -12.48
CA ALA A 165 -9.41 14.84 -13.14
C ALA A 165 -8.51 15.89 -13.79
N CYS A 166 -8.50 15.97 -15.13
CA CYS A 166 -7.75 17.00 -15.85
C CYS A 166 -8.69 18.13 -16.26
N LEU A 167 -8.32 19.35 -15.89
CA LEU A 167 -9.09 20.56 -16.16
C LEU A 167 -8.48 21.28 -17.36
N GLY A 168 -9.09 21.08 -18.53
CA GLY A 168 -8.58 21.62 -19.80
C GLY A 168 -7.10 21.27 -20.05
N ARG A 169 -6.29 22.29 -20.38
CA ARG A 169 -4.83 22.15 -20.56
C ARG A 169 -4.02 22.74 -19.40
N VAL A 170 -4.68 23.02 -18.28
CA VAL A 170 -4.12 23.89 -17.24
C VAL A 170 -3.54 23.07 -16.10
N LEU A 171 -4.32 22.13 -15.57
CA LEU A 171 -3.94 21.36 -14.39
C LEU A 171 -4.60 19.99 -14.39
N LYS A 172 -4.05 19.09 -13.58
CA LYS A 172 -4.64 17.81 -13.25
C LYS A 172 -4.67 17.63 -11.74
N ALA A 173 -5.78 17.14 -11.22
CA ALA A 173 -5.89 16.70 -9.83
C ALA A 173 -5.92 15.18 -9.78
N ILE A 174 -5.24 14.63 -8.79
CA ILE A 174 -5.27 13.22 -8.45
C ILE A 174 -5.99 13.13 -7.11
N ILE A 175 -7.14 12.47 -7.11
CA ILE A 175 -8.11 12.42 -6.02
C ILE A 175 -8.24 10.96 -5.59
N ALA A 176 -7.82 10.65 -4.36
CA ALA A 176 -7.98 9.32 -3.79
C ALA A 176 -9.26 9.25 -2.96
N PHE A 177 -10.06 8.21 -3.18
CA PHE A 177 -11.29 7.97 -2.46
C PHE A 177 -11.16 6.81 -1.49
N LYS A 178 -11.87 6.92 -0.36
CA LYS A 178 -12.16 5.81 0.55
C LYS A 178 -13.67 5.62 0.60
N GLY A 179 -14.18 4.69 -0.20
CA GLY A 179 -15.60 4.62 -0.53
C GLY A 179 -16.06 5.88 -1.28
N LEU A 180 -16.98 6.64 -0.70
CA LEU A 180 -17.45 7.93 -1.22
C LEU A 180 -16.77 9.14 -0.57
N MET A 181 -15.87 8.92 0.39
CA MET A 181 -15.13 10.00 1.02
C MET A 181 -13.88 10.34 0.20
N ILE A 182 -13.66 11.62 -0.05
CA ILE A 182 -12.37 12.11 -0.56
C ILE A 182 -11.36 12.04 0.60
N GLU A 183 -10.36 11.18 0.47
CA GLU A 183 -9.33 10.99 1.51
C GLU A 183 -8.11 11.88 1.24
N TRP A 184 -7.76 12.04 -0.03
CA TRP A 184 -6.57 12.80 -0.41
C TRP A 184 -6.73 13.44 -1.79
N VAL A 185 -6.16 14.64 -1.95
CA VAL A 185 -6.11 15.36 -3.24
C VAL A 185 -4.72 15.96 -3.43
N VAL A 186 -4.17 15.80 -4.63
CA VAL A 186 -2.96 16.52 -5.06
C VAL A 186 -3.19 17.14 -6.42
N VAL A 187 -2.87 18.42 -6.56
CA VAL A 187 -2.98 19.16 -7.82
C VAL A 187 -1.59 19.35 -8.42
N LYS A 188 -1.48 19.07 -9.73
CA LYS A 188 -0.23 19.14 -10.49
C LYS A 188 -0.44 19.81 -11.84
N ALA A 189 0.64 20.28 -12.44
CA ALA A 189 0.63 20.68 -13.84
C ALA A 189 0.45 19.45 -14.73
N LEU A 190 -0.12 19.63 -15.93
CA LEU A 190 -0.36 18.54 -16.87
C LEU A 190 0.93 17.77 -17.22
N SER A 191 2.07 18.48 -17.31
CA SER A 191 3.39 17.94 -17.66
C SER A 191 4.12 17.20 -16.53
N GLU A 192 3.60 17.20 -15.30
CA GLU A 192 4.24 16.55 -14.16
C GLU A 192 3.91 15.06 -14.08
N SER A 193 4.61 14.30 -13.24
CA SER A 193 4.28 12.89 -13.01
C SER A 193 2.94 12.74 -12.26
N ASN A 194 2.28 11.61 -12.46
CA ASN A 194 1.03 11.24 -11.76
C ASN A 194 1.29 10.63 -10.36
N ASP A 195 2.43 10.95 -9.74
CA ASP A 195 2.73 10.48 -8.40
C ASP A 195 1.80 11.16 -7.37
N LEU A 196 1.11 10.38 -6.54
CA LEU A 196 0.20 10.89 -5.51
C LEU A 196 0.95 11.46 -4.30
N TRP A 197 2.18 11.02 -4.07
CA TRP A 197 2.92 11.30 -2.83
C TRP A 197 3.84 12.51 -2.96
N ALA A 198 4.38 12.76 -4.15
CA ALA A 198 5.18 13.94 -4.41
C ALA A 198 4.30 15.19 -4.62
N GLU A 199 4.71 16.32 -4.03
CA GLU A 199 4.11 17.63 -4.32
C GLU A 199 4.37 18.09 -5.76
N SER A 200 3.61 19.08 -6.22
CA SER A 200 3.90 19.77 -7.48
C SER A 200 5.16 20.63 -7.37
N ARG A 201 5.94 20.67 -8.45
CA ARG A 201 7.12 21.55 -8.57
C ARG A 201 6.70 23.02 -8.55
N TYR A 202 5.53 23.36 -9.08
CA TYR A 202 5.07 24.74 -9.19
C TYR A 202 4.34 25.20 -7.93
N LYS A 203 4.72 26.38 -7.43
CA LYS A 203 4.13 26.97 -6.21
C LYS A 203 2.62 27.18 -6.32
N VAL A 204 2.13 27.56 -7.51
CA VAL A 204 0.70 27.76 -7.79
C VAL A 204 -0.11 26.51 -7.47
N PHE A 205 0.32 25.33 -7.95
CA PHE A 205 -0.43 24.09 -7.74
C PHE A 205 -0.28 23.54 -6.32
N ARG A 206 0.82 23.83 -5.62
CA ARG A 206 0.93 23.58 -4.17
C ARG A 206 -0.12 24.37 -3.40
N LYS A 207 -0.29 25.65 -3.72
CA LYS A 207 -1.36 26.49 -3.14
C LYS A 207 -2.77 26.01 -3.46
N VAL A 208 -3.02 25.62 -4.71
CA VAL A 208 -4.31 25.03 -5.08
C VAL A 208 -4.55 23.71 -4.33
N THR A 209 -3.51 22.92 -4.07
CA THR A 209 -3.61 21.68 -3.27
C THR A 209 -4.00 21.97 -1.83
N GLU A 210 -3.37 22.95 -1.18
CA GLU A 210 -3.74 23.42 0.16
C GLU A 210 -5.22 23.85 0.21
N ASN A 211 -5.66 24.61 -0.79
CA ASN A 211 -7.06 25.06 -0.90
C ASN A 211 -8.02 23.88 -1.15
N CYS A 212 -7.59 22.85 -1.88
CA CYS A 212 -8.38 21.62 -2.06
C CYS A 212 -8.57 20.89 -0.73
N HIS A 213 -7.54 20.80 0.11
CA HIS A 213 -7.67 20.17 1.43
C HIS A 213 -8.65 20.93 2.32
N ALA A 214 -8.62 22.26 2.31
CA ALA A 214 -9.62 23.07 3.02
C ALA A 214 -11.05 22.83 2.48
N ALA A 215 -11.21 22.78 1.15
CA ALA A 215 -12.49 22.53 0.51
C ALA A 215 -13.04 21.13 0.80
N MET A 216 -12.17 20.10 0.86
CA MET A 216 -12.56 18.74 1.25
C MET A 216 -13.20 18.73 2.63
N CYS A 217 -12.60 19.40 3.60
CA CYS A 217 -13.13 19.53 4.95
C CYS A 217 -14.46 20.29 4.96
N HIS A 218 -14.58 21.36 4.17
CA HIS A 218 -15.80 22.16 4.10
C HIS A 218 -16.99 21.39 3.52
N PHE A 219 -16.78 20.66 2.42
CA PHE A 219 -17.87 19.94 1.74
C PHE A 219 -18.18 18.58 2.37
N HIS A 220 -17.34 18.07 3.27
CA HIS A 220 -17.52 16.78 3.91
C HIS A 220 -18.90 16.67 4.59
N SER A 221 -19.72 15.71 4.15
CA SER A 221 -21.03 15.45 4.74
C SER A 221 -21.27 13.95 4.90
N PRO A 222 -21.28 13.43 6.15
CA PRO A 222 -21.51 12.00 6.37
C PRO A 222 -22.92 11.51 6.03
N MET A 223 -23.89 12.41 5.92
CA MET A 223 -25.30 12.08 5.63
C MET A 223 -25.64 12.21 4.14
N MET A 224 -24.79 12.90 3.38
CA MET A 224 -24.96 13.13 1.95
C MET A 224 -23.58 13.09 1.23
N PRO A 225 -22.89 11.94 1.24
CA PRO A 225 -21.54 11.83 0.69
C PRO A 225 -21.48 12.08 -0.83
N GLU A 226 -22.51 11.66 -1.58
CA GLU A 226 -22.58 11.94 -3.02
C GLU A 226 -22.68 13.44 -3.33
N LEU A 227 -23.46 14.18 -2.52
CA LEU A 227 -23.58 15.62 -2.66
C LEU A 227 -22.27 16.31 -2.30
N ALA A 228 -21.58 15.84 -1.25
CA ALA A 228 -20.28 16.34 -0.84
C ALA A 228 -19.26 16.26 -1.99
N VAL A 229 -19.16 15.10 -2.65
CA VAL A 229 -18.25 14.91 -3.79
C VAL A 229 -18.65 15.80 -4.97
N ARG A 230 -19.95 15.91 -5.29
CA ARG A 230 -20.43 16.77 -6.38
C ARG A 230 -20.12 18.26 -6.12
N SER A 231 -20.36 18.74 -4.90
CA SER A 231 -20.05 20.11 -4.50
C SER A 231 -18.55 20.40 -4.58
N PHE A 232 -17.71 19.46 -4.11
CA PHE A 232 -16.27 19.57 -4.25
C PHE A 232 -15.83 19.65 -5.72
N MET A 233 -16.34 18.75 -6.58
CA MET A 233 -15.99 18.75 -8.01
C MET A 233 -16.48 20.02 -8.72
N HIS A 234 -17.66 20.55 -8.35
CA HIS A 234 -18.16 21.82 -8.87
C HIS A 234 -17.26 23.00 -8.47
N TRP A 235 -16.85 23.05 -7.20
CA TRP A 235 -15.89 24.03 -6.73
C TRP A 235 -14.52 23.86 -7.43
N PHE A 236 -14.04 22.64 -7.59
CA PHE A 236 -12.77 22.36 -8.26
C PHE A 236 -12.79 22.78 -9.75
N HIS A 237 -13.93 22.60 -10.41
CA HIS A 237 -14.11 23.04 -11.81
C HIS A 237 -13.94 24.57 -11.98
N SER A 238 -14.17 25.37 -10.94
CA SER A 238 -13.95 26.83 -10.99
C SER A 238 -12.49 27.24 -11.24
N TYR A 239 -11.54 26.31 -11.11
CA TYR A 239 -10.13 26.53 -11.46
C TYR A 239 -9.86 26.48 -12.97
N ASN A 240 -10.87 26.25 -13.83
CA ASN A 240 -10.68 26.28 -15.28
C ASN A 240 -10.19 27.67 -15.75
N THR A 241 -10.52 28.70 -14.98
CA THR A 241 -10.10 30.09 -15.21
C THR A 241 -8.93 30.53 -14.33
N LEU A 242 -8.14 29.61 -13.75
CA LEU A 242 -7.05 29.93 -12.81
C LEU A 242 -6.09 31.00 -13.33
N PHE A 243 -5.71 30.95 -14.61
CA PHE A 243 -4.77 31.91 -15.19
C PHE A 243 -5.44 33.00 -16.05
N SER A 244 -6.76 32.95 -16.23
CA SER A 244 -7.49 33.87 -17.12
C SER A 244 -8.44 34.81 -16.40
N ALA A 245 -8.90 34.48 -15.19
CA ALA A 245 -9.78 35.35 -14.42
C ALA A 245 -8.98 36.28 -13.48
N PRO A 246 -9.28 37.59 -13.45
CA PRO A 246 -8.69 38.51 -12.47
C PRO A 246 -9.30 38.29 -11.08
N CYS A 247 -8.53 38.64 -10.05
CA CYS A 247 -9.00 38.62 -8.67
C CYS A 247 -10.16 39.60 -8.47
N LYS A 248 -11.27 39.15 -7.87
CA LYS A 248 -12.46 39.99 -7.62
C LYS A 248 -12.21 41.16 -6.67
N ARG A 249 -11.27 41.03 -5.73
CA ARG A 249 -10.96 42.09 -4.76
C ARG A 249 -10.05 43.18 -5.32
N CYS A 250 -9.03 42.82 -6.08
CA CYS A 250 -8.00 43.77 -6.55
C CYS A 250 -7.98 44.04 -8.05
N GLY A 251 -8.75 43.29 -8.86
CA GLY A 251 -8.81 43.42 -10.32
C GLY A 251 -7.58 42.91 -11.07
N ASN A 252 -6.50 42.54 -10.36
CA ASN A 252 -5.26 42.07 -10.98
C ASN A 252 -5.29 40.57 -11.26
N HIS A 253 -4.57 40.15 -12.31
CA HIS A 253 -4.37 38.74 -12.67
C HIS A 253 -3.25 38.07 -11.87
N LEU A 254 -2.32 38.85 -11.33
CA LEU A 254 -1.19 38.34 -10.55
C LEU A 254 -0.97 39.22 -9.32
N LEU A 255 -0.65 38.58 -8.20
CA LEU A 255 -0.12 39.21 -6.99
C LEU A 255 1.06 38.38 -6.49
N GLY A 256 2.24 38.98 -6.38
CA GLY A 256 3.46 38.25 -5.96
C GLY A 256 3.82 37.09 -6.90
N ASN A 257 3.60 37.25 -8.21
CA ASN A 257 3.77 36.22 -9.24
C ASN A 257 2.87 34.98 -9.09
N LEU A 258 1.78 35.09 -8.32
CA LEU A 258 0.77 34.06 -8.19
C LEU A 258 -0.56 34.55 -8.77
N PRO A 259 -1.28 33.72 -9.52
CA PRO A 259 -2.65 34.02 -9.92
C PRO A 259 -3.58 33.95 -8.70
N PRO A 260 -4.87 34.30 -8.84
CA PRO A 260 -5.85 34.13 -7.78
C PRO A 260 -6.05 32.64 -7.50
N THR A 261 -5.35 32.10 -6.50
CA THR A 261 -5.39 30.68 -6.14
C THR A 261 -6.53 30.32 -5.23
N TRP A 262 -7.17 31.29 -4.58
CA TRP A 262 -8.35 31.06 -3.74
C TRP A 262 -9.62 31.10 -4.57
N ARG A 263 -10.56 30.20 -4.26
CA ARG A 263 -11.92 30.17 -4.82
C ARG A 263 -12.90 30.16 -3.66
N ASP A 264 -13.79 31.15 -3.62
CA ASP A 264 -14.83 31.18 -2.60
C ASP A 264 -15.68 29.91 -2.66
N LEU A 265 -15.91 29.28 -1.50
CA LEU A 265 -16.57 27.97 -1.42
C LEU A 265 -18.06 28.02 -1.80
N ARG A 266 -18.66 29.21 -1.84
CA ARG A 266 -20.07 29.42 -2.16
C ARG A 266 -20.26 30.10 -3.52
N THR A 267 -19.52 31.18 -3.79
CA THR A 267 -19.68 31.98 -5.02
C THR A 267 -18.74 31.56 -6.14
N LEU A 268 -17.73 30.73 -5.85
CA LEU A 268 -16.69 30.28 -6.78
C LEU A 268 -15.81 31.40 -7.34
N GLU A 269 -15.88 32.57 -6.74
CA GLU A 269 -15.15 33.74 -7.22
C GLU A 269 -13.65 33.65 -6.93
N PRO A 270 -12.80 34.12 -7.86
CA PRO A 270 -11.34 34.09 -7.73
C PRO A 270 -10.82 35.22 -6.82
N TYR A 271 -9.98 34.85 -5.84
CA TYR A 271 -9.28 35.78 -4.96
C TYR A 271 -7.78 35.44 -4.86
N HIS A 272 -6.96 36.45 -4.61
CA HIS A 272 -5.59 36.23 -4.12
C HIS A 272 -5.66 35.92 -2.62
N GLU A 273 -4.71 35.11 -2.14
CA GLU A 273 -4.44 34.92 -0.71
C GLU A 273 -3.89 36.18 -0.06
#